data_AF-A0A952L9X0-F1
#
_entry.id   AF-A0A952L9X0-F1
#
_cell.length_a   1.000
_cell.length_b   1.000
_cell.length_c   1.000
_cell.angle_alpha   90.00
_cell.angle_beta   90.00
_cell.angle_gamma   90.00
#
_symmetry.space_group_name_H-M   'P 1'
#
loop_
_entity.id
_entity.type
_entity.pdbx_description
1 polymer ?
#
loop_
_entity_poly.entity_id
_entity_poly.type
_entity_poly.pdbx_seq_one_letter_code
_entity_poly.pdbx_strand_id
1 'polypeptide(L)'
;AVFPPLFGEQYNLTWAFVLVIAATVFVWWLINRSSLGFRFRAVGENPNAARVAGINVKNMYVYAMLIAGGLIGITGASQALGVFPQGISSGVDAGLGFDAITVALLGRSRPGGVFVAGLLFGALKAGGYTIQAANDIPIDIVLILQSLIVLFVAAPPLVRAIFRLPAPGSSPRRPRPIVTKEVEAK
;
A
#
# COMPACT_ATOMS: atom_id res chain seq x y z
N ALA A 1 6.64 -14.53 25.17
CA ALA A 1 5.19 -14.33 25.11
C ALA A 1 4.72 -14.75 23.72
N VAL A 2 3.79 -15.68 23.61
CA VAL A 2 3.24 -16.16 22.33
C VAL A 2 1.78 -15.71 22.29
N PHE A 3 1.32 -15.23 21.14
CA PHE A 3 -0.08 -14.82 21.03
C PHE A 3 -1.01 -16.04 21.16
N PRO A 4 -2.08 -15.96 21.98
CA PRO A 4 -3.00 -17.09 22.13
C PRO A 4 -3.69 -17.47 20.80
N PRO A 5 -3.98 -18.75 20.55
CA PRO A 5 -4.81 -19.14 19.41
C PRO A 5 -6.27 -18.68 19.61
N LEU A 6 -6.92 -18.21 18.55
CA LEU A 6 -8.32 -17.73 18.61
C LEU A 6 -9.37 -18.81 18.32
N PHE A 7 -9.02 -19.85 17.53
CA PHE A 7 -9.97 -20.88 17.07
C PHE A 7 -9.50 -22.33 17.34
N GLY A 8 -8.66 -22.54 18.37
CA GLY A 8 -8.10 -23.85 18.74
C GLY A 8 -6.82 -24.21 17.98
N GLU A 9 -6.17 -25.31 18.35
CA GLU A 9 -4.86 -25.75 17.78
C GLU A 9 -4.93 -26.19 16.31
N GLN A 10 -6.13 -26.38 15.76
CA GLN A 10 -6.36 -26.82 14.37
C GLN A 10 -6.30 -25.66 13.36
N TYR A 11 -6.50 -24.42 13.81
CA TYR A 11 -6.41 -23.23 12.97
C TYR A 11 -5.29 -22.32 13.48
N ASN A 12 -4.27 -22.08 12.67
CA ASN A 12 -3.15 -21.14 12.96
C ASN A 12 -3.61 -19.66 12.92
N LEU A 13 -4.80 -19.36 13.46
CA LEU A 13 -5.35 -18.02 13.55
C LEU A 13 -4.97 -17.39 14.88
N THR A 14 -3.95 -16.55 14.80
CA THR A 14 -3.38 -15.83 15.94
C THR A 14 -4.08 -14.47 16.13
N TRP A 15 -4.03 -13.90 17.35
CA TRP A 15 -4.45 -12.50 17.60
C TRP A 15 -3.81 -11.46 16.66
N ALA A 16 -2.71 -11.80 15.99
CA ALA A 16 -2.13 -11.01 14.90
C ALA A 16 -3.17 -10.62 13.83
N PHE A 17 -4.12 -11.51 13.49
CA PHE A 17 -5.15 -11.19 12.50
C PHE A 17 -6.11 -10.09 12.98
N VAL A 18 -6.49 -10.12 14.26
CA VAL A 18 -7.31 -9.07 14.88
C VAL A 18 -6.56 -7.74 14.90
N LEU A 19 -5.26 -7.78 15.21
CA LEU A 19 -4.40 -6.58 15.15
C LEU A 19 -4.33 -5.99 13.73
N VAL A 20 -4.25 -6.82 12.69
CA VAL A 20 -4.25 -6.34 11.29
C VAL A 20 -5.58 -5.66 10.94
N ILE A 21 -6.72 -6.22 11.35
CA ILE A 21 -8.03 -5.58 11.15
C ILE A 21 -8.08 -4.23 11.89
N ALA A 22 -7.68 -4.20 13.16
CA ALA A 22 -7.64 -2.99 13.96
C ALA A 22 -6.71 -1.93 13.34
N ALA A 23 -5.53 -2.32 12.88
CA ALA A 23 -4.58 -1.44 12.18
C ALA A 23 -5.16 -0.90 10.87
N THR A 24 -5.86 -1.73 10.10
CA THR A 24 -6.52 -1.31 8.85
C THR A 24 -7.60 -0.27 9.12
N VAL A 25 -8.44 -0.49 10.13
CA VAL A 25 -9.48 0.46 10.56
C VAL A 25 -8.86 1.75 11.09
N PHE A 26 -7.79 1.65 11.87
CA PHE A 26 -7.03 2.80 12.37
C PHE A 26 -6.48 3.66 11.23
N VAL A 27 -5.81 3.04 10.24
CA VAL A 27 -5.27 3.76 9.08
C VAL A 27 -6.40 4.36 8.23
N TRP A 28 -7.50 3.64 8.05
CA TRP A 28 -8.68 4.17 7.35
C TRP A 28 -9.24 5.41 8.05
N TRP A 29 -9.38 5.37 9.37
CA TRP A 29 -9.85 6.51 10.15
C TRP A 29 -8.85 7.67 10.12
N LEU A 30 -7.55 7.39 10.28
CA LEU A 30 -6.48 8.38 10.24
C LEU A 30 -6.45 9.13 8.90
N ILE A 31 -6.55 8.42 7.77
CA ILE A 31 -6.49 9.04 6.46
C ILE A 31 -7.81 9.75 6.12
N ASN A 32 -8.97 9.16 6.43
CA ASN A 32 -10.26 9.66 5.95
C ASN A 32 -10.95 10.64 6.91
N ARG A 33 -10.76 10.51 8.21
CA ARG A 33 -11.48 11.28 9.23
C ARG A 33 -10.61 12.24 10.03
N SER A 34 -9.29 12.09 10.06
CA SER A 34 -8.40 12.96 10.84
C SER A 34 -7.89 14.18 10.05
N SER A 35 -7.59 15.27 10.78
CA SER A 35 -6.92 16.47 10.27
C SER A 35 -5.50 16.17 9.77
N LEU A 36 -4.82 15.18 10.38
CA LEU A 36 -3.53 14.69 9.89
C LEU A 36 -3.67 14.03 8.51
N GLY A 37 -4.71 13.24 8.29
CA GLY A 37 -5.02 12.63 6.98
C GLY A 37 -5.23 13.67 5.88
N PHE A 38 -5.91 14.78 6.19
CA PHE A 38 -6.03 15.91 5.27
C PHE A 38 -4.66 16.49 4.90
N ARG A 39 -3.80 16.75 5.89
CA ARG A 39 -2.45 17.29 5.65
C ARG A 39 -1.58 16.31 4.85
N PHE A 40 -1.68 15.00 5.09
CA PHE A 40 -0.95 13.99 4.32
C PHE A 40 -1.35 14.02 2.85
N ARG A 41 -2.65 14.09 2.56
CA ARG A 41 -3.15 14.18 1.17
C ARG A 41 -2.73 15.49 0.50
N ALA A 42 -2.83 16.61 1.21
CA ALA A 42 -2.40 17.91 0.68
C ALA A 42 -0.90 17.93 0.31
N VAL A 43 -0.05 17.38 1.18
CA VAL A 43 1.39 17.27 0.93
C VAL A 43 1.69 16.28 -0.20
N GLY A 44 0.94 15.17 -0.29
CA GLY A 44 1.09 14.17 -1.36
C GLY A 44 0.70 14.67 -2.75
N GLU A 45 -0.29 15.55 -2.85
CA GLU A 45 -0.70 16.17 -4.11
C GLU A 45 0.29 17.26 -4.56
N ASN A 46 0.64 18.19 -3.65
CA ASN A 46 1.63 19.22 -3.95
C ASN A 46 2.28 19.79 -2.67
N PRO A 47 3.54 19.44 -2.36
CA PRO A 47 4.20 19.91 -1.14
C PRO A 47 4.46 21.42 -1.15
N ASN A 48 4.66 22.03 -2.32
CA ASN A 48 4.89 23.48 -2.42
C ASN A 48 3.60 24.25 -2.14
N ALA A 49 2.47 23.81 -2.69
CA ALA A 49 1.16 24.40 -2.40
C ALA A 49 0.76 24.21 -0.93
N ALA A 50 1.03 23.04 -0.35
CA ALA A 50 0.78 22.77 1.06
C ALA A 50 1.57 23.72 1.98
N ARG A 51 2.82 24.05 1.62
CA ARG A 51 3.65 25.01 2.36
C ARG A 51 3.06 26.41 2.34
N VAL A 52 2.54 26.85 1.19
CA VAL A 52 1.86 28.16 1.06
C VAL A 52 0.56 28.20 1.88
N ALA A 53 -0.12 27.07 2.02
CA ALA A 53 -1.29 26.91 2.89
C ALA A 53 -0.96 26.81 4.40
N GLY A 54 0.30 27.02 4.80
CA GLY A 54 0.74 27.00 6.20
C GLY A 54 0.99 25.60 6.77
N ILE A 55 1.03 24.55 5.95
CA ILE A 55 1.34 23.19 6.40
C ILE A 55 2.87 23.01 6.49
N ASN A 56 3.36 22.57 7.66
CA ASN A 56 4.76 22.19 7.81
C ASN A 56 5.03 20.82 7.15
N VAL A 57 5.49 20.86 5.91
CA VAL A 57 5.81 19.68 5.09
C VAL A 57 6.88 18.80 5.74
N LYS A 58 7.90 19.39 6.37
CA LYS A 58 9.01 18.65 7.01
C LYS A 58 8.49 17.76 8.13
N ASN A 59 7.64 18.32 9.01
CA ASN A 59 7.02 17.55 10.08
C ASN A 59 6.10 16.47 9.53
N MET A 60 5.42 16.73 8.40
CA MET A 60 4.56 15.75 7.76
C MET A 60 5.34 14.50 7.34
N TYR A 61 6.54 14.66 6.76
CA TYR A 61 7.38 13.51 6.43
C TYR A 61 7.81 12.72 7.67
N VAL A 62 8.17 13.40 8.76
CA VAL A 62 8.53 12.73 10.02
C VAL A 62 7.35 11.94 10.58
N TYR A 63 6.15 12.52 10.62
CA TYR A 63 4.95 11.80 11.06
C TYR A 63 4.61 10.63 10.15
N ALA A 64 4.76 10.76 8.83
CA ALA A 64 4.57 9.65 7.90
C ALA A 64 5.53 8.49 8.21
N MET A 65 6.82 8.79 8.38
CA MET A 65 7.85 7.80 8.67
C MET A 65 7.63 7.12 10.03
N LEU A 66 7.25 7.87 11.07
CA LEU A 66 6.95 7.32 12.39
C LEU A 66 5.76 6.37 12.36
N ILE A 67 4.68 6.75 11.67
CA ILE A 67 3.47 5.92 11.56
C ILE A 67 3.76 4.66 10.73
N ALA A 68 4.46 4.81 9.60
CA ALA A 68 4.85 3.67 8.77
C ALA A 68 5.78 2.70 9.53
N GLY A 69 6.80 3.23 10.20
CA GLY A 69 7.72 2.44 11.03
C GLY A 69 7.01 1.73 12.18
N GLY A 70 6.08 2.40 12.86
CA GLY A 70 5.26 1.79 13.90
C GLY A 70 4.40 0.63 13.39
N LEU A 71 3.75 0.80 12.23
CA LEU A 71 2.94 -0.26 11.60
C LEU A 71 3.80 -1.44 11.16
N ILE A 72 4.95 -1.21 10.53
CA ILE A 72 5.89 -2.27 10.14
C ILE A 72 6.44 -3.00 11.38
N GLY A 73 6.73 -2.26 12.45
CA GLY A 73 7.17 -2.83 13.72
C GLY A 73 6.14 -3.79 14.33
N ILE A 74 4.85 -3.43 14.29
CA ILE A 74 3.76 -4.32 14.72
C ILE A 74 3.70 -5.58 13.84
N THR A 75 3.85 -5.43 12.52
CA THR A 75 3.89 -6.58 11.59
C THR A 75 5.06 -7.52 11.92
N GLY A 76 6.28 -7.00 12.09
CA GLY A 76 7.45 -7.80 12.45
C GLY A 76 7.30 -8.49 13.80
N ALA A 77 6.78 -7.78 14.81
CA ALA A 77 6.49 -8.37 16.12
C ALA A 77 5.42 -9.48 16.02
N SER A 78 4.40 -9.30 15.20
CA SER A 78 3.35 -10.31 14.98
C SER A 78 3.89 -11.57 14.30
N GLN A 79 4.87 -11.43 13.41
CA GLN A 79 5.51 -12.56 12.75
C GLN A 79 6.43 -13.34 13.71
N ALA A 80 7.22 -12.62 14.51
CA ALA A 80 8.10 -13.22 15.51
C ALA A 80 7.34 -13.93 16.64
N LEU A 81 6.23 -13.36 17.12
CA LEU A 81 5.47 -13.89 18.25
C LEU A 81 4.35 -14.87 17.86
N GLY A 82 3.98 -14.92 16.57
CA GLY A 82 2.87 -15.74 16.06
C GLY A 82 3.32 -16.91 15.18
N VAL A 83 4.07 -16.62 14.11
CA VAL A 83 4.34 -17.60 13.04
C VAL A 83 5.57 -18.47 13.32
N PHE A 84 6.58 -17.93 14.02
CA PHE A 84 7.81 -18.66 14.34
C PHE A 84 8.08 -18.72 15.85
N PRO A 85 7.30 -19.51 16.63
CA PRO A 85 7.49 -19.61 18.09
C PRO A 85 8.86 -20.17 18.51
N GLN A 86 9.54 -20.89 17.61
CA GLN A 86 10.78 -21.63 17.89
C GLN A 86 12.05 -20.84 17.52
N GLY A 87 11.92 -19.61 17.01
CA GLY A 87 13.06 -18.72 16.70
C GLY A 87 12.92 -17.98 15.37
N ILE A 88 13.65 -16.86 15.25
CA ILE A 88 13.78 -16.08 14.02
C ILE A 88 14.61 -16.91 13.03
N SER A 89 13.96 -17.54 12.05
CA SER A 89 14.65 -18.18 10.93
C SER A 89 15.30 -17.12 10.02
N SER A 90 16.33 -17.48 9.28
CA SER A 90 17.05 -16.60 8.33
C SER A 90 16.16 -15.98 7.22
N GLY A 91 14.89 -16.39 7.14
CA GLY A 91 13.88 -15.88 6.21
C GLY A 91 12.85 -14.90 6.81
N VAL A 92 13.13 -14.24 7.95
CA VAL A 92 12.16 -13.26 8.51
C VAL A 92 11.85 -12.12 7.55
N ASP A 93 12.80 -11.70 6.71
CA ASP A 93 12.56 -10.79 5.59
C ASP A 93 12.57 -11.52 4.24
N ALA A 94 11.58 -12.40 4.02
CA ALA A 94 11.40 -13.15 2.77
C ALA A 94 10.72 -12.29 1.68
N GLY A 95 11.24 -11.09 1.41
CA GLY A 95 10.72 -10.19 0.37
C GLY A 95 9.39 -9.51 0.70
N LEU A 96 8.91 -9.59 1.94
CA LEU A 96 7.61 -9.07 2.36
C LEU A 96 7.46 -7.56 2.11
N GLY A 97 8.54 -6.79 2.23
CA GLY A 97 8.53 -5.36 1.89
C GLY A 97 8.31 -5.09 0.40
N PHE A 98 8.88 -5.91 -0.48
CA PHE A 98 8.68 -5.80 -1.93
C PHE A 98 7.26 -6.21 -2.33
N ASP A 99 6.76 -7.30 -1.73
CA ASP A 99 5.37 -7.74 -1.89
C ASP A 99 4.39 -6.65 -1.42
N ALA A 100 4.71 -5.93 -0.33
CA ALA A 100 3.87 -4.85 0.19
C ALA A 100 3.70 -3.68 -0.80
N ILE A 101 4.72 -3.36 -1.60
CA ILE A 101 4.63 -2.34 -2.65
C ILE A 101 3.59 -2.76 -3.69
N THR A 102 3.66 -4.02 -4.12
CA THR A 102 2.72 -4.59 -5.08
C THR A 102 1.30 -4.60 -4.55
N VAL A 103 1.12 -5.04 -3.30
CA VAL A 103 -0.19 -5.07 -2.63
C VAL A 103 -0.75 -3.65 -2.49
N ALA A 104 0.09 -2.66 -2.20
CA ALA A 104 -0.30 -1.26 -2.15
C ALA A 104 -0.79 -0.74 -3.51
N LEU A 105 -0.09 -1.09 -4.60
CA LEU A 105 -0.47 -0.74 -5.96
C LEU A 105 -1.78 -1.42 -6.39
N LEU A 106 -1.92 -2.72 -6.13
CA LEU A 106 -3.15 -3.47 -6.43
C LEU A 106 -4.35 -2.89 -5.66
N GLY A 107 -4.15 -2.53 -4.39
CA GLY A 107 -5.13 -1.85 -3.55
C GLY A 107 -5.37 -0.38 -3.89
N ARG A 108 -4.68 0.18 -4.90
CA ARG A 108 -4.72 1.60 -5.30
C ARG A 108 -4.51 2.56 -4.12
N SER A 109 -3.62 2.20 -3.20
CA SER A 109 -3.32 2.95 -1.96
C SER A 109 -4.55 3.25 -1.07
N ARG A 110 -5.65 2.51 -1.23
CA ARG A 110 -6.83 2.62 -0.37
C ARG A 110 -6.75 1.57 0.75
N PRO A 111 -6.93 1.92 2.04
CA PRO A 111 -6.76 0.98 3.15
C PRO A 111 -7.55 -0.34 2.98
N GLY A 112 -8.82 -0.25 2.58
CA GLY A 112 -9.63 -1.45 2.31
C GLY A 112 -9.18 -2.26 1.10
N GLY A 113 -8.71 -1.61 0.04
CA GLY A 113 -8.16 -2.28 -1.13
C GLY A 113 -6.85 -3.01 -0.82
N VAL A 114 -5.98 -2.38 -0.02
CA VAL A 114 -4.72 -2.96 0.45
C VAL A 114 -4.96 -4.18 1.34
N PHE A 115 -5.96 -4.12 2.23
CA PHE A 115 -6.34 -5.26 3.09
C PHE A 115 -6.77 -6.49 2.27
N VAL A 116 -7.68 -6.30 1.30
CA VAL A 116 -8.15 -7.40 0.44
C VAL A 116 -7.02 -7.93 -0.46
N ALA A 117 -6.22 -7.04 -1.05
CA ALA A 117 -5.06 -7.42 -1.85
C ALA A 117 -4.02 -8.21 -1.03
N GLY A 118 -3.78 -7.80 0.23
CA GLY A 118 -2.87 -8.51 1.13
C GLY A 118 -3.38 -9.90 1.49
N LEU A 119 -4.70 -10.05 1.69
CA LEU A 119 -5.32 -11.35 1.94
C LEU A 119 -5.18 -12.28 0.73
N LEU A 120 -5.36 -11.76 -0.49
CA LEU A 120 -5.12 -12.52 -1.72
C LEU A 120 -3.66 -12.99 -1.83
N PHE A 121 -2.70 -12.09 -1.65
CA PHE A 121 -1.26 -12.43 -1.70
C PHE A 121 -0.86 -13.44 -0.62
N GLY A 122 -1.39 -13.27 0.59
CA GLY A 122 -1.21 -14.20 1.70
C GLY A 122 -1.80 -15.59 1.39
N ALA A 123 -3.00 -15.64 0.83
CA ALA A 123 -3.65 -16.88 0.42
C ALA A 123 -2.89 -17.61 -0.70
N LEU A 124 -2.38 -16.88 -1.70
CA LEU A 124 -1.54 -17.45 -2.76
C LEU A 124 -0.24 -18.04 -2.19
N LYS A 125 0.40 -17.33 -1.26
CA LYS A 125 1.65 -17.77 -0.63
C LYS A 125 1.44 -18.99 0.27
N ALA A 126 0.42 -18.96 1.13
CA ALA A 126 0.04 -20.09 1.98
C ALA A 126 -0.38 -21.31 1.15
N GLY A 127 -1.22 -21.11 0.12
CA GLY A 127 -1.61 -22.14 -0.83
C GLY A 127 -0.41 -22.75 -1.56
N GLY A 128 0.54 -21.90 -1.99
CA GLY A 128 1.80 -22.34 -2.58
C GLY A 128 2.58 -23.32 -1.73
N TYR A 129 2.80 -22.98 -0.45
CA TYR A 129 3.47 -23.87 0.48
C TYR A 129 2.73 -25.19 0.67
N THR A 130 1.39 -25.18 0.75
CA THR A 130 0.60 -26.41 0.87
C THR A 130 0.68 -27.29 -0.36
N ILE A 131 0.68 -26.70 -1.56
CA ILE A 131 0.77 -27.44 -2.84
C ILE A 131 2.17 -28.02 -3.01
N GLN A 132 3.21 -27.26 -2.65
CA GLN A 132 4.59 -27.75 -2.64
C GLN A 132 4.75 -28.95 -1.69
N ALA A 133 4.20 -28.86 -0.48
CA ALA A 133 4.27 -29.93 0.51
C ALA A 133 3.49 -31.20 0.08
N ALA A 134 2.41 -31.06 -0.69
CA ALA A 134 1.53 -32.16 -1.06
C ALA A 134 1.88 -32.82 -2.41
N ASN A 135 2.45 -32.09 -3.37
CA ASN A 135 2.59 -32.54 -4.76
C ASN A 135 4.00 -32.30 -5.36
N ASP A 136 5.00 -31.93 -4.56
CA ASP A 136 6.38 -31.63 -5.03
C ASP A 136 6.46 -30.54 -6.13
N ILE A 137 5.42 -29.70 -6.25
CA ILE A 137 5.40 -28.60 -7.20
C ILE A 137 6.28 -27.47 -6.68
N PRO A 138 7.22 -26.93 -7.48
CA PRO A 138 8.07 -25.82 -7.07
C PRO A 138 7.26 -24.59 -6.68
N ILE A 139 7.66 -23.92 -5.60
CA ILE A 139 7.01 -22.67 -5.14
C ILE A 139 7.18 -21.50 -6.12
N ASP A 140 8.11 -21.63 -7.06
CA ASP A 140 8.37 -20.67 -8.12
C ASP A 140 7.11 -20.36 -8.95
N ILE A 141 6.17 -21.30 -9.06
CA ILE A 141 4.89 -21.07 -9.74
C ILE A 141 4.09 -19.94 -9.06
N VAL A 142 4.08 -19.89 -7.73
CA VAL A 142 3.40 -18.82 -6.98
C VAL A 142 4.11 -17.49 -7.20
N LEU A 143 5.43 -17.48 -7.22
CA LEU A 143 6.22 -16.27 -7.47
C LEU A 143 6.01 -15.73 -8.90
N ILE A 144 5.91 -16.62 -9.89
CA ILE A 144 5.56 -16.26 -11.27
C ILE A 144 4.16 -15.64 -11.33
N LEU A 145 3.16 -16.27 -10.69
CA LEU A 145 1.80 -15.74 -10.65
C LEU A 145 1.74 -14.36 -9.98
N GLN A 146 2.42 -14.18 -8.85
CA GLN A 146 2.52 -12.88 -8.19
C GLN A 146 3.17 -11.84 -9.10
N SER A 147 4.25 -12.21 -9.80
CA SER A 147 4.94 -11.32 -10.76
C SER A 147 4.03 -10.91 -11.94
N LEU A 148 3.24 -11.84 -12.46
CA LEU A 148 2.24 -11.53 -13.50
C LEU A 148 1.17 -10.58 -12.98
N ILE A 149 0.69 -10.77 -11.75
CA ILE A 149 -0.25 -9.83 -11.11
C ILE A 149 0.36 -8.43 -11.03
N VAL A 150 1.62 -8.33 -10.59
CA VAL A 150 2.35 -7.03 -10.51
C VAL A 150 2.42 -6.39 -11.89
N LEU A 151 2.80 -7.17 -12.91
CA LEU A 151 2.91 -6.71 -14.29
C LEU A 151 1.57 -6.17 -14.80
N PHE A 152 0.47 -6.87 -14.58
CA PHE A 152 -0.86 -6.43 -15.00
C PHE A 152 -1.34 -5.18 -14.25
N VAL A 153 -1.02 -5.05 -12.96
CA VAL A 153 -1.34 -3.85 -12.17
C VAL A 153 -0.54 -2.63 -12.66
N ALA A 154 0.72 -2.82 -13.06
CA ALA A 154 1.59 -1.78 -13.57
C ALA A 154 1.38 -1.45 -15.06
N ALA A 155 0.72 -2.33 -15.82
CA ALA A 155 0.52 -2.16 -17.26
C ALA A 155 -0.22 -0.86 -17.65
N PRO A 156 -1.32 -0.43 -16.98
CA PRO A 156 -2.03 0.79 -17.39
C PRO A 156 -1.18 2.07 -17.39
N PRO A 157 -0.43 2.42 -16.31
CA PRO A 157 0.48 3.56 -16.36
C PRO A 157 1.65 3.35 -17.34
N LEU A 158 2.17 2.13 -17.48
CA LEU A 158 3.25 1.81 -18.41
C LEU A 158 2.86 2.04 -19.87
N VAL A 159 1.71 1.50 -20.29
CA VAL A 159 1.17 1.67 -21.64
C VAL A 159 0.97 3.16 -21.94
N ARG A 160 0.42 3.93 -20.99
CA ARG A 160 0.25 5.37 -21.17
C ARG A 160 1.56 6.12 -21.33
N ALA A 161 2.59 5.73 -20.57
CA ALA A 161 3.91 6.35 -20.66
C ALA A 161 4.57 6.08 -22.03
N ILE A 162 4.49 4.84 -22.52
CA ILE A 162 5.04 4.44 -23.83
C ILE A 162 4.33 5.18 -24.97
N PHE A 163 3.00 5.22 -24.95
CA PHE A 163 2.19 5.83 -26.02
C PHE A 163 1.90 7.33 -25.79
N ARG A 164 2.51 7.97 -24.78
CA ARG A 164 2.30 9.38 -24.38
C ARG A 164 0.82 9.79 -24.34
N LEU A 165 -0.04 8.92 -23.81
CA LEU A 165 -1.47 9.19 -23.75
C LEU A 165 -1.78 10.29 -22.72
N PRO A 166 -2.71 11.21 -23.01
CA PRO A 166 -3.11 12.26 -22.07
C PRO A 166 -3.59 11.70 -20.73
N ALA A 167 -3.28 12.41 -19.65
CA ALA A 167 -3.76 12.05 -18.31
C ALA A 167 -5.31 12.08 -18.26
N PRO A 168 -5.96 11.11 -17.59
CA PRO A 168 -7.41 11.11 -17.48
C PRO A 168 -7.90 12.38 -16.79
N GLY A 169 -8.80 13.13 -17.45
CA GLY A 169 -9.45 14.31 -16.85
C GLY A 169 -8.84 15.67 -17.20
N SER A 170 -7.78 15.75 -18.02
CA SER A 170 -7.35 17.04 -18.56
C SER A 170 -8.31 17.48 -19.68
N SER A 171 -9.37 18.20 -19.33
CA SER A 171 -10.16 18.93 -20.32
C SER A 171 -9.20 19.82 -21.12
N PRO A 172 -9.23 19.81 -22.47
CA PRO A 172 -8.35 20.65 -23.26
C PRO A 172 -8.52 22.11 -22.82
N ARG A 173 -7.46 22.74 -22.29
CA ARG A 173 -7.46 24.18 -22.02
C ARG A 173 -7.63 24.87 -23.37
N ARG A 174 -8.85 25.29 -23.70
CA ARG A 174 -9.08 26.19 -24.85
C ARG A 174 -8.19 27.42 -24.65
N PRO A 175 -7.35 27.79 -25.63
CA PRO A 175 -6.62 29.05 -25.58
C PRO A 175 -7.62 30.19 -25.37
N ARG A 176 -7.42 31.01 -24.33
CA ARG A 176 -8.22 32.24 -24.17
C ARG A 176 -7.87 33.17 -25.34
N PRO A 177 -8.86 33.74 -26.06
CA PRO A 177 -8.59 34.79 -27.02
C PRO A 177 -7.87 35.94 -26.33
N ILE A 178 -6.73 36.37 -26.86
CA ILE A 178 -6.06 37.59 -26.43
C ILE A 178 -6.98 38.72 -26.88
N VAL A 179 -7.72 39.31 -25.94
CA VAL A 179 -8.45 40.55 -26.21
C VAL A 179 -7.39 41.64 -26.26
N THR A 180 -6.90 41.91 -27.47
CA THR A 180 -6.18 43.14 -27.76
C THR A 180 -7.18 44.26 -27.50
N LYS A 181 -7.10 44.89 -26.33
CA LYS A 181 -7.69 46.20 -26.14
C LYS A 181 -6.89 47.11 -27.04
N GLU A 182 -7.37 47.32 -28.27
CA GLU A 182 -7.00 48.50 -29.02
C GLU A 182 -7.26 49.67 -28.09
N VAL A 183 -6.16 50.32 -27.70
CA VAL A 183 -6.20 51.61 -27.03
C VAL A 183 -6.81 52.53 -28.07
N GLU A 184 -8.12 52.67 -27.97
CA GLU A 184 -8.93 53.57 -28.75
C GLU A 184 -8.29 54.95 -28.60
N ALA A 185 -7.62 55.36 -29.67
CA ALA A 185 -7.12 56.70 -29.83
C ALA A 185 -8.33 57.63 -29.81
N LYS A 186 -8.47 58.41 -28.74
CA LYS A 186 -9.12 59.71 -28.78
C LYS A 186 -8.66 60.59 -27.63
#